data_AF-A0A6I9ZCN7-F1
#
_entry.id   AF-A0A6I9ZCN7-F1
#
_cell.length_a   1.000
_cell.length_b   1.000
_cell.length_c   1.000
_cell.angle_alpha   90.00
_cell.angle_beta   90.00
_cell.angle_gamma   90.00
#
_symmetry.space_group_name_H-M   'P 1'
#
loop_
_entity.id
_entity.type
_entity.pdbx_description
1 polymer ?
#
loop_
_entity_poly.entity_id
_entity_poly.type
_entity_poly.pdbx_seq_one_letter_code
_entity_poly.pdbx_strand_id
1 'polypeptide(L)'
;MAEEAKVSEAAYSLQKITITDDSKDDYQYEEVSADDDLSLPEEDEDLSKALQTIEEQAEDTKIMEFLSVLNSERLISDLPQSMDDFFCNFLVRLGMSRTLDCFQTEWYELIERGELTADEAGLVPDVYTRNEQLETENLSLKKDLENYRQTVNKVEEALLKMEKERDFHRMHHKRVLQEKNRLVCDLKRLKTHYASYEPMLKHMSEKYQNSLTQKMLTSLERDKAMGQVTGLQAALDSLESGYAKYISETKEGCECTKKKELEGPTQKSLREARQKKFLVVASSSGDADEEAEKKLSKRELKDSEFPVDAEGTLSFEHAKEHTQPQKSGQYQLSSILKVHDLA
;
A
#
# COMPACT_ATOMS: atom_id res chain seq x y z
N MET A 1 -64.56 -30.36 -13.06
CA MET A 1 -64.37 -28.91 -13.28
C MET A 1 -64.52 -28.23 -11.94
N ALA A 2 -63.44 -27.71 -11.39
CA ALA A 2 -63.40 -26.71 -10.33
C ALA A 2 -61.99 -26.09 -10.37
N GLU A 3 -61.90 -24.91 -11.00
CA GLU A 3 -60.75 -24.00 -11.02
C GLU A 3 -60.33 -23.65 -9.57
N GLU A 4 -59.08 -23.89 -9.20
CA GLU A 4 -57.94 -22.96 -9.31
C GLU A 4 -58.13 -21.64 -8.55
N ALA A 5 -57.90 -21.69 -7.23
CA ALA A 5 -57.51 -20.52 -6.44
C ALA A 5 -55.99 -20.53 -6.27
N LYS A 6 -55.28 -19.94 -7.24
CA LYS A 6 -53.84 -19.68 -7.13
C LYS A 6 -53.63 -18.49 -6.19
N VAL A 7 -53.35 -18.80 -4.93
CA VAL A 7 -52.69 -17.89 -3.99
C VAL A 7 -51.28 -17.67 -4.53
N SER A 8 -51.03 -16.49 -5.10
CA SER A 8 -49.69 -16.07 -5.49
C SER A 8 -48.89 -15.72 -4.23
N GLU A 9 -48.28 -16.75 -3.64
CA GLU A 9 -47.23 -16.62 -2.66
C GLU A 9 -46.08 -15.83 -3.32
N ALA A 10 -45.85 -14.60 -2.84
CA ALA A 10 -44.75 -13.76 -3.28
C ALA A 10 -43.43 -14.49 -2.98
N ALA A 11 -42.87 -15.14 -4.00
CA ALA A 11 -41.64 -15.89 -3.88
C ALA A 11 -40.47 -14.92 -3.70
N TYR A 12 -40.08 -14.67 -2.44
CA TYR A 12 -38.82 -14.03 -2.11
C TYR A 12 -37.68 -14.99 -2.49
N SER A 13 -36.98 -14.68 -3.57
CA SER A 13 -35.75 -15.39 -3.95
C SER A 13 -34.58 -14.86 -3.11
N LEU A 14 -34.30 -15.53 -1.99
CA LEU A 14 -33.01 -15.40 -1.31
C LEU A 14 -31.93 -15.99 -2.23
N GLN A 15 -31.16 -15.12 -2.89
CA GLN A 15 -29.97 -15.54 -3.61
C GLN A 15 -28.97 -16.08 -2.59
N LYS A 16 -28.81 -17.41 -2.55
CA LYS A 16 -27.81 -18.07 -1.73
C LYS A 16 -26.43 -17.73 -2.29
N ILE A 17 -25.86 -16.61 -1.83
CA ILE A 17 -24.46 -16.27 -2.06
C ILE A 17 -23.65 -17.32 -1.33
N THR A 18 -23.24 -18.33 -2.09
CA THR A 18 -22.30 -19.32 -1.61
C THR A 18 -20.96 -18.62 -1.69
N ILE A 19 -20.49 -18.07 -0.58
CA ILE A 19 -19.09 -17.70 -0.44
C ILE A 19 -18.34 -19.02 -0.65
N THR A 20 -17.80 -19.22 -1.86
CA THR A 20 -16.86 -20.31 -2.11
C THR A 20 -15.63 -19.99 -1.28
N ASP A 21 -15.62 -20.51 -0.07
CA ASP A 21 -14.46 -20.66 0.80
C ASP A 21 -13.51 -21.71 0.19
N ASP A 22 -13.11 -21.48 -1.05
CA ASP A 22 -12.10 -22.31 -1.74
C ASP A 22 -10.75 -21.61 -1.63
N SER A 23 -10.33 -21.40 -0.39
CA SER A 23 -8.99 -21.01 -0.02
C SER A 23 -8.95 -21.00 1.50
N LYS A 24 -8.72 -22.18 2.10
CA LYS A 24 -8.15 -22.27 3.44
C LYS A 24 -6.93 -21.35 3.48
N ASP A 25 -7.14 -20.17 4.03
CA ASP A 25 -6.09 -19.24 4.37
C ASP A 25 -5.47 -19.82 5.66
N ASP A 26 -4.51 -20.72 5.51
CA ASP A 26 -3.80 -21.35 6.63
C ASP A 26 -2.89 -20.34 7.39
N TYR A 27 -3.04 -19.04 7.14
CA TYR A 27 -2.24 -17.99 7.76
C TYR A 27 -3.08 -17.17 8.74
N GLN A 28 -2.73 -17.30 10.03
CA GLN A 28 -3.16 -16.36 11.06
C GLN A 28 -2.56 -15.00 10.74
N TYR A 29 -3.43 -13.99 10.60
CA TYR A 29 -3.01 -12.60 10.64
C TYR A 29 -2.35 -12.36 12.00
N GLU A 30 -1.07 -12.00 11.98
CA GLU A 30 -0.35 -11.56 13.17
C GLU A 30 -0.99 -10.23 13.60
N GLU A 31 -1.64 -10.24 14.75
CA GLU A 31 -2.22 -9.05 15.37
C GLU A 31 -1.09 -8.05 15.56
N VAL A 32 -1.14 -6.95 14.81
CA VAL A 32 -0.20 -5.84 14.98
C VAL A 32 -0.39 -5.35 16.41
N SER A 33 0.62 -5.56 17.26
CA SER A 33 0.59 -5.12 18.64
C SER A 33 0.26 -3.63 18.68
N ALA A 34 -0.80 -3.26 19.41
CA ALA A 34 -1.16 -1.87 19.67
C ALA A 34 -0.12 -1.11 20.52
N ASP A 35 1.03 -1.75 20.79
CA ASP A 35 2.14 -1.26 21.61
C ASP A 35 3.16 -0.43 20.81
N ASP A 36 2.89 -0.12 19.53
CA ASP A 36 3.57 1.02 18.90
C ASP A 36 3.06 2.28 19.58
N ASP A 37 3.88 2.76 20.52
CA ASP A 37 3.76 3.89 21.45
C ASP A 37 3.62 5.25 20.73
N LEU A 38 2.72 5.33 19.76
CA LEU A 38 2.17 6.55 19.19
C LEU A 38 0.83 6.79 19.86
N SER A 39 0.90 7.10 21.16
CA SER A 39 -0.20 7.72 21.88
C SER A 39 -0.62 9.01 21.14
N LEU A 40 -1.62 8.89 20.28
CA LEU A 40 -2.50 10.00 19.95
C LEU A 40 -3.15 10.43 21.28
N PRO A 41 -3.27 11.74 21.56
CA PRO A 41 -3.95 12.17 22.77
C PRO A 41 -5.36 11.58 22.73
N GLU A 42 -5.68 10.71 23.69
CA GLU A 42 -7.05 10.43 24.07
C GLU A 42 -7.68 11.79 24.41
N GLU A 43 -8.37 12.38 23.43
CA GLU A 43 -9.36 13.40 23.74
C GLU A 43 -10.45 12.66 24.50
N ASP A 44 -10.47 12.88 25.81
CA ASP A 44 -11.53 12.49 26.73
C ASP A 44 -12.89 12.83 26.12
N GLU A 45 -13.54 11.84 25.49
CA GLU A 45 -14.99 11.88 25.28
C GLU A 45 -15.65 11.63 26.64
N ASP A 46 -15.68 12.73 27.39
CA ASP A 46 -16.33 12.99 28.67
C ASP A 46 -17.59 12.13 28.86
N LEU A 47 -17.59 11.28 29.89
CA LEU A 47 -18.70 10.41 30.30
C LEU A 47 -20.05 11.17 30.35
N SER A 48 -20.00 12.48 30.57
CA SER A 48 -21.15 13.38 30.49
C SER A 48 -21.83 13.40 29.11
N LYS A 49 -21.09 13.35 28.00
CA LYS A 49 -21.66 13.25 26.63
C LYS A 49 -22.37 11.92 26.41
N ALA A 50 -21.83 10.83 26.95
CA ALA A 50 -22.44 9.51 26.83
C ALA A 50 -23.77 9.43 27.60
N LEU A 51 -23.83 10.03 28.80
CA LEU A 51 -25.09 10.12 29.55
C LEU A 51 -26.12 11.03 28.88
N GLN A 52 -25.68 12.17 28.32
CA GLN A 52 -26.55 13.09 27.60
C GLN A 52 -27.17 12.44 26.34
N THR A 53 -26.38 11.66 25.59
CA THR A 53 -26.90 10.95 24.40
C THR A 53 -27.90 9.86 24.75
N ILE A 54 -27.74 9.17 25.89
CA ILE A 54 -28.70 8.17 26.38
C ILE A 54 -30.02 8.83 26.83
N GLU A 55 -29.94 9.93 27.58
CA GLU A 55 -31.12 10.68 28.02
C GLU A 55 -31.91 11.22 26.82
N GLU A 56 -31.20 11.78 25.84
CA GLU A 56 -31.80 12.29 24.62
C GLU A 56 -32.40 11.19 23.74
N GLN A 57 -31.77 10.03 23.66
CA GLN A 57 -32.34 8.88 22.98
C GLN A 57 -33.63 8.38 23.68
N ALA A 58 -33.68 8.44 25.01
CA ALA A 58 -34.89 8.11 25.77
C ALA A 58 -36.02 9.12 25.50
N GLU A 59 -35.71 10.42 25.43
CA GLU A 59 -36.68 11.45 25.05
C GLU A 59 -37.20 11.25 23.61
N ASP A 60 -36.32 10.97 22.65
CA ASP A 60 -36.70 10.73 21.25
C ASP A 60 -37.58 9.49 21.11
N THR A 61 -37.30 8.39 21.85
CA THR A 61 -38.20 7.21 21.86
C THR A 61 -39.59 7.55 22.38
N LYS A 62 -39.68 8.41 23.40
CA LYS A 62 -40.95 8.85 23.99
C LYS A 62 -41.73 9.78 23.07
N ILE A 63 -41.03 10.65 22.33
CA ILE A 63 -41.62 11.50 21.29
C ILE A 63 -42.15 10.61 20.14
N MET A 64 -41.38 9.61 19.72
CA MET A 64 -41.81 8.65 18.70
C MET A 64 -43.05 7.86 19.14
N GLU A 65 -43.09 7.42 20.40
CA GLU A 65 -44.23 6.71 20.97
C GLU A 65 -45.47 7.63 21.01
N PHE A 66 -45.31 8.88 21.43
CA PHE A 66 -46.39 9.88 21.41
C PHE A 66 -46.90 10.20 19.99
N LEU A 67 -46.00 10.35 19.01
CA LEU A 67 -46.36 10.52 17.61
C LEU A 67 -47.05 9.28 17.03
N SER A 68 -46.67 8.07 17.47
CA SER A 68 -47.34 6.84 17.06
C SER A 68 -48.77 6.76 17.60
N VAL A 69 -49.00 7.23 18.84
CA VAL A 69 -50.33 7.31 19.46
C VAL A 69 -51.20 8.38 18.76
N LEU A 70 -50.65 9.55 18.45
CA LEU A 70 -51.36 10.59 17.69
C LEU A 70 -51.71 10.16 16.26
N ASN A 71 -50.83 9.40 15.59
CA ASN A 71 -51.14 8.83 14.28
C ASN A 71 -52.15 7.68 14.36
N SER A 72 -52.24 6.97 15.49
CA SER A 72 -53.29 5.99 15.74
C SER A 72 -54.66 6.64 15.97
N GLU A 73 -54.72 7.89 16.45
CA GLU A 73 -55.96 8.68 16.50
C GLU A 73 -56.37 9.22 15.11
N ARG A 74 -55.50 9.16 14.10
CA ARG A 74 -55.83 9.48 12.70
C ARG A 74 -56.60 8.35 11.98
N LEU A 75 -57.01 7.31 12.70
CA LEU A 75 -58.04 6.35 12.29
C LEU A 75 -59.45 6.97 12.19
N ILE A 76 -59.57 8.30 12.09
CA ILE A 76 -60.81 9.04 11.77
C ILE A 76 -61.15 8.95 10.26
N SER A 77 -60.32 8.26 9.47
CA SER A 77 -60.51 8.07 8.03
C SER A 77 -61.70 7.16 7.65
N ASP A 78 -62.38 6.57 8.64
CA ASP A 78 -63.44 5.57 8.41
C ASP A 78 -64.85 6.19 8.32
N LEU A 79 -65.00 7.52 8.44
CA LEU A 79 -66.29 8.15 8.13
C LEU A 79 -66.38 8.33 6.61
N PRO A 80 -67.39 7.76 5.93
CA PRO A 80 -67.47 7.83 4.49
C PRO A 80 -67.62 9.29 4.06
N GLN A 81 -66.78 9.68 3.11
CA GLN A 81 -66.74 11.01 2.56
C GLN A 81 -68.11 11.36 1.95
N SER A 82 -68.53 12.62 2.06
CA SER A 82 -69.77 13.08 1.43
C SER A 82 -69.66 13.01 -0.10
N MET A 83 -70.76 12.70 -0.80
CA MET A 83 -70.70 12.49 -2.27
C MET A 83 -70.25 13.76 -3.02
N ASP A 84 -70.63 14.95 -2.54
CA ASP A 84 -70.24 16.23 -3.12
C ASP A 84 -68.73 16.48 -3.06
N ASP A 85 -68.09 16.21 -1.92
CA ASP A 85 -66.63 16.27 -1.74
C ASP A 85 -65.92 15.28 -2.67
N PHE A 86 -66.46 14.07 -2.83
CA PHE A 86 -65.90 13.07 -3.74
C PHE A 86 -65.96 13.52 -5.20
N PHE A 87 -67.09 14.05 -5.68
CA PHE A 87 -67.18 14.57 -7.03
C PHE A 87 -66.27 15.78 -7.26
N CYS A 88 -66.17 16.68 -6.28
CA CYS A 88 -65.24 17.80 -6.34
C CYS A 88 -63.79 17.30 -6.47
N ASN A 89 -63.36 16.39 -5.58
CA ASN A 89 -62.01 15.82 -5.60
C ASN A 89 -61.74 15.01 -6.88
N PHE A 90 -62.74 14.30 -7.40
CA PHE A 90 -62.65 13.57 -8.66
C PHE A 90 -62.44 14.51 -9.85
N LEU A 91 -63.24 15.57 -9.96
CA LEU A 91 -63.14 16.55 -11.04
C LEU A 91 -61.83 17.35 -10.96
N VAL A 92 -61.36 17.67 -9.74
CA VAL A 92 -60.04 18.28 -9.52
C VAL A 92 -58.92 17.34 -9.98
N ARG A 93 -58.96 16.06 -9.56
CA ARG A 93 -57.96 15.04 -9.93
C ARG A 93 -57.88 14.79 -11.44
N LEU A 94 -59.01 14.87 -12.14
CA LEU A 94 -59.06 14.78 -13.60
C LEU A 94 -58.77 16.10 -14.34
N GLY A 95 -58.56 17.21 -13.60
CA GLY A 95 -58.29 18.52 -14.19
C GLY A 95 -59.49 19.17 -14.89
N MET A 96 -60.72 18.74 -14.58
CA MET A 96 -61.96 19.19 -15.21
C MET A 96 -62.52 20.47 -14.55
N SER A 97 -61.73 21.54 -14.51
CA SER A 97 -62.05 22.76 -13.76
C SER A 97 -63.35 23.46 -14.20
N ARG A 98 -63.67 23.47 -15.51
CA ARG A 98 -64.93 24.05 -16.01
C ARG A 98 -66.16 23.26 -15.56
N THR A 99 -66.06 21.92 -15.56
CA THR A 99 -67.14 21.04 -15.11
C THR A 99 -67.32 21.13 -13.61
N LEU A 100 -66.23 21.27 -12.86
CA LEU A 100 -66.26 21.53 -11.42
C LEU A 100 -67.01 22.83 -11.09
N ASP A 101 -66.71 23.91 -11.80
CA ASP A 101 -67.32 25.23 -11.57
C ASP A 101 -68.83 25.21 -11.86
N CYS A 102 -69.23 24.57 -12.97
CA CYS A 102 -70.65 24.34 -13.28
C CYS A 102 -71.33 23.47 -12.22
N PHE A 103 -70.71 22.35 -11.84
CA PHE A 103 -71.25 21.43 -10.83
C PHE A 103 -71.45 22.13 -9.48
N GLN A 104 -70.44 22.85 -8.98
CA GLN A 104 -70.53 23.59 -7.72
C GLN A 104 -71.63 24.65 -7.76
N THR A 105 -71.72 25.41 -8.85
CA THR A 105 -72.76 26.44 -9.00
C THR A 105 -74.16 25.84 -8.98
N GLU A 106 -74.41 24.79 -9.76
CA GLU A 106 -75.71 24.11 -9.82
C GLU A 106 -76.05 23.41 -8.50
N TRP A 107 -75.06 22.79 -7.85
CA TRP A 107 -75.23 22.06 -6.59
C TRP A 107 -75.63 22.99 -5.44
N TYR A 108 -74.95 24.14 -5.28
CA TYR A 108 -75.31 25.12 -4.25
C TYR A 108 -76.62 25.84 -4.57
N GLU A 109 -76.95 26.08 -5.85
CA GLU A 109 -78.24 26.65 -6.25
C GLU A 109 -79.42 25.72 -5.88
N LEU A 110 -79.26 24.41 -6.05
CA LEU A 110 -80.27 23.40 -5.67
C LEU A 110 -80.47 23.32 -4.15
N ILE A 111 -79.39 23.48 -3.38
CA ILE A 111 -79.43 23.56 -1.91
C ILE A 111 -80.17 24.84 -1.47
N GLU A 112 -79.87 25.99 -2.06
CA GLU A 112 -80.50 27.27 -1.71
C GLU A 112 -82.01 27.29 -2.04
N ARG A 113 -82.41 26.62 -3.13
CA ARG A 113 -83.83 26.43 -3.50
C ARG A 113 -84.55 25.42 -2.60
N GLY A 114 -83.84 24.69 -1.74
CA GLY A 114 -84.41 23.66 -0.86
C GLY A 114 -84.89 22.40 -1.58
N GLU A 115 -84.46 22.21 -2.83
CA GLU A 115 -84.79 21.02 -3.64
C GLU A 115 -83.87 19.83 -3.32
N LEU A 116 -82.70 20.11 -2.72
CA LEU A 116 -81.74 19.13 -2.23
C LEU A 116 -81.39 19.45 -0.76
N THR A 117 -81.59 18.51 0.15
CA THR A 117 -81.00 18.63 1.50
C THR A 117 -79.59 18.04 1.51
N ALA A 118 -78.66 18.67 2.25
CA ALA A 118 -77.27 18.20 2.33
C ALA A 118 -77.14 16.74 2.83
N ASP A 119 -78.11 16.26 3.62
CA ASP A 119 -78.15 14.87 4.11
C ASP A 119 -78.69 13.86 3.07
N GLU A 120 -79.45 14.30 2.05
CA GLU A 120 -79.94 13.45 0.96
C GLU A 120 -78.86 13.18 -0.10
N ALA A 121 -77.77 13.95 -0.09
CA ALA A 121 -76.63 13.79 -0.96
C ALA A 121 -75.83 12.50 -0.71
N GLY A 122 -76.19 11.68 0.29
CA GLY A 122 -75.62 10.35 0.52
C GLY A 122 -74.12 10.32 0.83
N LEU A 123 -73.61 9.13 1.08
CA LEU A 123 -72.21 8.89 1.43
C LEU A 123 -71.54 8.11 0.31
N VAL A 124 -70.23 8.34 0.12
CA VAL A 124 -69.45 7.62 -0.89
C VAL A 124 -69.47 6.12 -0.59
N PRO A 125 -69.73 5.26 -1.59
CA PRO A 125 -69.65 3.82 -1.40
C PRO A 125 -68.25 3.39 -0.98
N ASP A 126 -68.17 2.59 0.10
CA ASP A 126 -66.95 2.10 0.73
C ASP A 126 -65.93 1.48 -0.26
N VAL A 127 -66.40 0.88 -1.35
CA VAL A 127 -65.55 0.29 -2.40
C VAL A 127 -64.61 1.31 -3.03
N TYR A 128 -65.04 2.57 -3.23
CA TYR A 128 -64.20 3.61 -3.83
C TYR A 128 -63.13 4.11 -2.87
N THR A 129 -63.50 4.36 -1.62
CA THR A 129 -62.57 4.75 -0.55
C THR A 129 -61.51 3.66 -0.34
N ARG A 130 -61.93 2.39 -0.32
CA ARG A 130 -61.02 1.25 -0.23
C ARG A 130 -60.10 1.14 -1.44
N ASN A 131 -60.59 1.38 -2.66
CA ASN A 131 -59.74 1.33 -3.84
C ASN A 131 -58.70 2.46 -3.84
N GLU A 132 -59.08 3.67 -3.43
CA GLU A 132 -58.15 4.78 -3.27
C GLU A 132 -57.07 4.49 -2.22
N GLN A 133 -57.46 3.92 -1.06
CA GLN A 133 -56.50 3.45 -0.06
C GLN A 133 -55.54 2.42 -0.64
N LEU A 134 -56.05 1.40 -1.34
CA LEU A 134 -55.22 0.38 -2.00
C LEU A 134 -54.29 0.96 -3.07
N GLU A 135 -54.73 1.96 -3.83
CA GLU A 135 -53.88 2.65 -4.82
C GLU A 135 -52.74 3.41 -4.14
N THR A 136 -53.02 4.12 -3.05
CA THR A 136 -51.98 4.82 -2.27
C THR A 136 -50.99 3.85 -1.63
N GLU A 137 -51.46 2.74 -1.08
CA GLU A 137 -50.63 1.66 -0.53
C GLU A 137 -49.75 1.06 -1.64
N ASN A 138 -50.32 0.71 -2.80
CA ASN A 138 -49.57 0.20 -3.94
C ASN A 138 -48.49 1.17 -4.43
N LEU A 139 -48.79 2.48 -4.45
CA LEU A 139 -47.81 3.50 -4.82
C LEU A 139 -46.66 3.56 -3.81
N SER A 140 -46.99 3.51 -2.51
CA SER A 140 -45.99 3.51 -1.43
C SER A 140 -45.10 2.27 -1.50
N LEU A 141 -45.68 1.07 -1.66
CA LEU A 141 -44.95 -0.18 -1.78
C LEU A 141 -44.06 -0.21 -3.02
N LYS A 142 -44.52 0.33 -4.16
CA LYS A 142 -43.68 0.47 -5.37
C LYS A 142 -42.49 1.39 -5.14
N LYS A 143 -42.69 2.50 -4.43
CA LYS A 143 -41.60 3.42 -4.08
C LYS A 143 -40.58 2.74 -3.17
N ASP A 144 -41.06 2.01 -2.16
CA ASP A 144 -40.18 1.29 -1.23
C ASP A 144 -39.40 0.19 -1.94
N LEU A 145 -40.04 -0.57 -2.84
CA LEU A 145 -39.35 -1.56 -3.68
C LEU A 145 -38.23 -0.95 -4.51
N GLU A 146 -38.45 0.21 -5.14
CA GLU A 146 -37.39 0.89 -5.90
C GLU A 146 -36.27 1.40 -4.98
N ASN A 147 -36.60 1.92 -3.79
CA ASN A 147 -35.61 2.33 -2.80
C ASN A 147 -34.75 1.15 -2.33
N TYR A 148 -35.37 0.00 -2.05
CA TYR A 148 -34.66 -1.22 -1.70
C TYR A 148 -33.77 -1.70 -2.84
N ARG A 149 -34.28 -1.68 -4.08
CA ARG A 149 -33.48 -2.04 -5.26
C ARG A 149 -32.24 -1.16 -5.40
N GLN A 150 -32.40 0.17 -5.24
CA GLN A 150 -31.26 1.09 -5.28
C GLN A 150 -30.27 0.85 -4.14
N THR A 151 -30.76 0.50 -2.95
CA THR A 151 -29.91 0.21 -1.79
C THR A 151 -29.13 -1.08 -2.00
N VAL A 152 -29.79 -2.13 -2.48
CA VAL A 152 -29.16 -3.41 -2.83
C VAL A 152 -28.07 -3.18 -3.88
N ASN A 153 -28.37 -2.47 -4.98
CA ASN A 153 -27.37 -2.19 -6.02
C ASN A 153 -26.15 -1.44 -5.46
N LYS A 154 -26.34 -0.46 -4.58
CA LYS A 154 -25.24 0.28 -3.92
C LYS A 154 -24.39 -0.63 -3.04
N VAL A 155 -25.02 -1.54 -2.29
CA VAL A 155 -24.33 -2.52 -1.45
C VAL A 155 -23.56 -3.52 -2.30
N GLU A 156 -24.13 -4.01 -3.40
CA GLU A 156 -23.45 -4.89 -4.35
C GLU A 156 -22.22 -4.22 -4.98
N GLU A 157 -22.34 -2.96 -5.40
CA GLU A 157 -21.20 -2.18 -5.91
C GLU A 157 -20.09 -1.99 -4.86
N ALA A 158 -20.47 -1.72 -3.60
CA ALA A 158 -19.52 -1.58 -2.50
C ALA A 158 -18.82 -2.91 -2.19
N LEU A 159 -19.58 -4.01 -2.16
CA LEU A 159 -19.06 -5.36 -1.95
C LEU A 159 -18.04 -5.71 -3.05
N LEU A 160 -18.38 -5.49 -4.31
CA LEU A 160 -17.46 -5.74 -5.44
C LEU A 160 -16.17 -4.91 -5.35
N LYS A 161 -16.23 -3.68 -4.83
CA LYS A 161 -15.02 -2.87 -4.57
C LYS A 161 -14.17 -3.49 -3.46
N MET A 162 -14.78 -3.91 -2.35
CA MET A 162 -14.08 -4.54 -1.24
C MET A 162 -13.45 -5.87 -1.64
N GLU A 163 -14.12 -6.69 -2.46
CA GLU A 163 -13.56 -7.94 -2.98
C GLU A 163 -12.34 -7.70 -3.85
N LYS A 164 -12.38 -6.71 -4.74
CA LYS A 164 -11.23 -6.33 -5.57
C LYS A 164 -10.05 -5.85 -4.71
N GLU A 165 -10.29 -5.05 -3.68
CA GLU A 165 -9.23 -4.59 -2.77
C GLU A 165 -8.63 -5.74 -1.96
N ARG A 166 -9.47 -6.61 -1.41
CA ARG A 166 -9.05 -7.84 -0.73
C ARG A 166 -8.16 -8.68 -1.66
N ASP A 167 -8.58 -8.88 -2.91
CA ASP A 167 -7.84 -9.69 -3.88
C ASP A 167 -6.53 -9.01 -4.30
N PHE A 168 -6.52 -7.69 -4.42
CA PHE A 168 -5.32 -6.90 -4.64
C PHE A 168 -4.30 -7.09 -3.50
N HIS A 169 -4.72 -6.96 -2.24
CA HIS A 169 -3.86 -7.19 -1.09
C HIS A 169 -3.36 -8.63 -1.03
N ARG A 170 -4.22 -9.62 -1.27
CA ARG A 170 -3.84 -11.05 -1.31
C ARG A 170 -2.79 -11.31 -2.38
N MET A 171 -2.97 -10.77 -3.59
CA MET A 171 -2.01 -10.91 -4.68
C MET A 171 -0.69 -10.19 -4.39
N HIS A 172 -0.75 -8.98 -3.82
CA HIS A 172 0.43 -8.20 -3.45
C HIS A 172 1.23 -8.91 -2.36
N HIS A 173 0.57 -9.39 -1.32
CA HIS A 173 1.20 -10.16 -0.25
C HIS A 173 1.89 -11.41 -0.80
N LYS A 174 1.23 -12.18 -1.68
CA LYS A 174 1.85 -13.34 -2.35
C LYS A 174 3.11 -12.97 -3.13
N ARG A 175 3.09 -11.85 -3.86
CA ARG A 175 4.27 -11.33 -4.59
C ARG A 175 5.40 -10.98 -3.63
N VAL A 176 5.12 -10.20 -2.59
CA VAL A 176 6.12 -9.78 -1.59
C VAL A 176 6.72 -11.00 -0.89
N LEU A 177 5.91 -12.02 -0.56
CA LEU A 177 6.41 -13.27 0.02
C LEU A 177 7.37 -14.01 -0.93
N GLN A 178 7.07 -14.06 -2.23
CA GLN A 178 7.97 -14.67 -3.22
C GLN A 178 9.30 -13.92 -3.27
N GLU A 179 9.27 -12.58 -3.31
CA GLU A 179 10.47 -11.74 -3.31
C GLU A 179 11.28 -11.92 -2.01
N LYS A 180 10.62 -11.89 -0.84
CA LYS A 180 11.24 -12.18 0.45
C LYS A 180 11.93 -13.54 0.44
N ASN A 181 11.26 -14.58 -0.06
CA ASN A 181 11.83 -15.92 -0.08
C ASN A 181 13.03 -16.03 -1.03
N ARG A 182 13.00 -15.32 -2.16
CA ARG A 182 14.17 -15.20 -3.07
C ARG A 182 15.35 -14.54 -2.35
N LEU A 183 15.12 -13.41 -1.68
CA LEU A 183 16.17 -12.71 -0.92
C LEU A 183 16.73 -13.56 0.22
N VAL A 184 15.88 -14.30 0.93
CA VAL A 184 16.32 -15.26 1.97
C VAL A 184 17.23 -16.35 1.37
N CYS A 185 16.91 -16.86 0.18
CA CYS A 185 17.77 -17.85 -0.50
C CYS A 185 19.13 -17.25 -0.88
N ASP A 186 19.14 -16.03 -1.43
CA ASP A 186 20.36 -15.33 -1.78
C ASP A 186 21.22 -15.03 -0.55
N LEU A 187 20.61 -14.61 0.56
CA LEU A 187 21.29 -14.40 1.85
C LEU A 187 21.92 -15.70 2.38
N LYS A 188 21.20 -16.82 2.32
CA LYS A 188 21.73 -18.14 2.72
C LYS A 188 22.93 -18.56 1.86
N ARG A 189 22.84 -18.36 0.54
CA ARG A 189 23.96 -18.62 -0.39
C ARG A 189 25.16 -17.74 -0.06
N LEU A 190 24.94 -16.46 0.20
CA LEU A 190 25.98 -15.51 0.56
C LEU A 190 26.66 -15.88 1.88
N LYS A 191 25.87 -16.21 2.92
CA LYS A 191 26.38 -16.66 4.22
C LYS A 191 27.27 -17.91 4.07
N THR A 192 26.85 -18.87 3.25
CA THR A 192 27.63 -20.08 2.97
C THR A 192 28.95 -19.75 2.28
N HIS A 193 28.93 -18.84 1.31
CA HIS A 193 30.14 -18.37 0.62
C HIS A 193 31.12 -17.68 1.58
N TYR A 194 30.66 -16.79 2.47
CA TYR A 194 31.53 -16.16 3.46
C TYR A 194 32.06 -17.13 4.52
N ALA A 195 31.26 -18.09 4.96
CA ALA A 195 31.73 -19.15 5.85
C ALA A 195 32.88 -19.96 5.22
N SER A 196 32.92 -20.10 3.90
CA SER A 196 34.01 -20.78 3.19
C SER A 196 35.32 -19.97 3.13
N TYR A 197 35.26 -18.63 3.22
CA TYR A 197 36.49 -17.81 3.24
C TYR A 197 37.25 -17.91 4.56
N GLU A 198 36.56 -18.15 5.67
CA GLU A 198 37.19 -18.27 6.98
C GLU A 198 38.31 -19.33 7.03
N PRO A 199 38.09 -20.61 6.64
CA PRO A 199 39.16 -21.60 6.62
C PRO A 199 40.25 -21.28 5.58
N MET A 200 39.90 -20.68 4.45
CA MET A 200 40.89 -20.28 3.44
C MET A 200 41.84 -19.20 3.96
N LEU A 201 41.32 -18.19 4.65
CA LEU A 201 42.11 -17.16 5.30
C LEU A 201 42.99 -17.73 6.43
N LYS A 202 42.43 -18.63 7.26
CA LYS A 202 43.19 -19.34 8.30
C LYS A 202 44.37 -20.11 7.71
N HIS A 203 44.14 -20.88 6.65
CA HIS A 203 45.19 -21.65 5.98
C HIS A 203 46.27 -20.76 5.33
N MET A 204 45.89 -19.62 4.73
CA MET A 204 46.87 -18.67 4.19
C MET A 204 47.71 -18.01 5.28
N SER A 205 47.10 -17.67 6.42
CA SER A 205 47.81 -17.13 7.59
C SER A 205 48.80 -18.16 8.16
N GLU A 206 48.37 -19.41 8.30
CA GLU A 206 49.23 -20.50 8.75
C GLU A 206 50.43 -20.72 7.82
N LYS A 207 50.20 -20.73 6.48
CA LYS A 207 51.28 -20.80 5.50
C LYS A 207 52.27 -19.64 5.63
N TYR A 208 51.78 -18.43 5.85
CA TYR A 208 52.63 -17.27 6.06
C TYR A 208 53.48 -17.41 7.32
N GLN A 209 52.89 -17.81 8.45
CA GLN A 209 53.62 -18.06 9.70
C GLN A 209 54.67 -19.16 9.54
N ASN A 210 54.33 -20.27 8.87
CA ASN A 210 55.27 -21.36 8.60
C ASN A 210 56.42 -20.93 7.69
N SER A 211 56.13 -20.12 6.66
CA SER A 211 57.19 -19.57 5.82
C SER A 211 58.09 -18.61 6.60
N LEU A 212 57.54 -17.85 7.54
CA LEU A 212 58.30 -16.93 8.38
C LEU A 212 59.20 -17.68 9.36
N THR A 213 58.69 -18.73 10.03
CA THR A 213 59.49 -19.58 10.92
C THR A 213 60.59 -20.32 10.17
N GLN A 214 60.30 -20.87 8.98
CA GLN A 214 61.30 -21.53 8.15
C GLN A 214 62.39 -20.54 7.71
N LYS A 215 62.02 -19.33 7.26
CA LYS A 215 62.97 -18.27 6.91
C LYS A 215 63.91 -17.96 8.08
N MET A 216 63.36 -17.86 9.30
CA MET A 216 64.14 -17.62 10.50
C MET A 216 65.12 -18.77 10.78
N LEU A 217 64.67 -20.03 10.72
CA LEU A 217 65.51 -21.21 10.91
C LEU A 217 66.66 -21.28 9.88
N THR A 218 66.35 -21.13 8.59
CA THR A 218 67.37 -21.10 7.53
C THR A 218 68.33 -19.92 7.71
N SER A 219 67.86 -18.80 8.27
CA SER A 219 68.76 -17.69 8.60
C SER A 219 69.76 -18.04 9.69
N LEU A 220 69.29 -18.65 10.78
CA LEU A 220 70.17 -19.10 11.86
C LEU A 220 71.16 -20.17 11.39
N GLU A 221 70.75 -21.10 10.54
CA GLU A 221 71.65 -22.10 9.94
C GLU A 221 72.72 -21.45 9.08
N ARG A 222 72.34 -20.45 8.26
CA ARG A 222 73.29 -19.67 7.46
C ARG A 222 74.27 -18.90 8.34
N ASP A 223 73.80 -18.27 9.41
CA ASP A 223 74.65 -17.51 10.34
C ASP A 223 75.63 -18.44 11.08
N LYS A 224 75.17 -19.65 11.46
CA LYS A 224 76.04 -20.70 12.03
C LYS A 224 77.12 -21.16 11.05
N ALA A 225 76.75 -21.43 9.79
CA ALA A 225 77.70 -21.81 8.75
C ALA A 225 78.69 -20.67 8.44
N MET A 226 78.21 -19.43 8.37
CA MET A 226 79.04 -18.24 8.19
C MET A 226 80.02 -18.07 9.35
N GLY A 227 79.57 -18.25 10.60
CA GLY A 227 80.45 -18.24 11.78
C GLY A 227 81.52 -19.32 11.74
N GLN A 228 81.21 -20.53 11.25
CA GLN A 228 82.21 -21.58 11.01
C GLN A 228 83.21 -21.18 9.92
N VAL A 229 82.75 -20.64 8.78
CA VAL A 229 83.61 -20.16 7.69
C VAL A 229 84.52 -19.04 8.16
N THR A 230 84.00 -18.05 8.89
CA THR A 230 84.81 -16.96 9.46
C THR A 230 85.82 -17.48 10.48
N GLY A 231 85.42 -18.44 11.33
CA GLY A 231 86.34 -19.10 12.27
C GLY A 231 87.46 -19.87 11.55
N LEU A 232 87.14 -20.62 10.50
CA LEU A 232 88.13 -21.31 9.66
C LEU A 232 89.03 -20.33 8.90
N GLN A 233 88.49 -19.24 8.36
CA GLN A 233 89.26 -18.19 7.69
C GLN A 233 90.24 -17.53 8.66
N ALA A 234 89.80 -17.16 9.87
CA ALA A 234 90.68 -16.61 10.90
C ALA A 234 91.78 -17.58 11.32
N ALA A 235 91.49 -18.89 11.39
CA ALA A 235 92.49 -19.93 11.65
C ALA A 235 93.49 -20.06 10.48
N LEU A 236 93.02 -19.99 9.23
CA LEU A 236 93.86 -20.01 8.03
C LEU A 236 94.78 -18.78 7.99
N ASP A 237 94.25 -17.58 8.20
CA ASP A 237 95.01 -16.32 8.22
C ASP A 237 96.06 -16.32 9.35
N SER A 238 95.74 -16.91 10.51
CA SER A 238 96.68 -17.08 11.62
C SER A 238 97.83 -18.05 11.27
N LEU A 239 97.52 -19.13 10.53
CA LEU A 239 98.51 -20.09 10.05
C LEU A 239 99.37 -19.50 8.93
N GLU A 240 98.77 -18.76 8.01
CA GLU A 240 99.44 -18.05 6.91
C GLU A 240 100.32 -16.92 7.45
N SER A 241 99.89 -16.17 8.47
CA SER A 241 100.73 -15.22 9.20
C SER A 241 101.91 -15.90 9.91
N GLY A 242 101.70 -17.12 10.43
CA GLY A 242 102.76 -17.97 10.95
C GLY A 242 103.76 -18.44 9.88
N TYR A 243 103.29 -18.69 8.65
CA TYR A 243 104.10 -19.15 7.52
C TYR A 243 104.80 -18.00 6.78
N ALA A 244 104.16 -16.83 6.68
CA ALA A 244 104.69 -15.58 6.14
C ALA A 244 105.84 -15.00 6.99
N LYS A 245 106.07 -15.53 8.20
CA LYS A 245 107.25 -15.24 9.01
C LYS A 245 108.52 -16.00 8.56
N TYR A 246 108.41 -16.91 7.57
CA TYR A 246 109.55 -17.67 7.03
C TYR A 246 109.83 -17.42 5.53
N ILE A 247 109.00 -16.66 4.81
CA ILE A 247 109.31 -16.23 3.43
C ILE A 247 108.90 -14.77 3.26
N SER A 248 109.85 -13.88 3.54
CA SER A 248 109.84 -12.52 3.02
C SER A 248 110.31 -12.54 1.57
N GLU A 249 109.71 -11.64 0.78
CA GLU A 249 110.13 -11.17 -0.55
C GLU A 249 109.74 -12.05 -1.74
N THR A 250 108.86 -11.54 -2.61
CA THR A 250 109.27 -10.87 -3.86
C THR A 250 108.05 -10.22 -4.52
N LYS A 251 108.30 -9.02 -5.07
CA LYS A 251 107.37 -8.13 -5.77
C LYS A 251 106.89 -8.67 -7.13
N GLU A 252 105.85 -7.99 -7.64
CA GLU A 252 105.51 -7.65 -9.05
C GLU A 252 104.01 -7.91 -9.25
N GLY A 253 103.15 -6.92 -9.53
CA GLY A 253 103.25 -5.98 -10.65
C GLY A 253 102.30 -6.46 -11.75
N CYS A 254 101.06 -5.97 -11.81
CA CYS A 254 100.25 -6.07 -13.02
C CYS A 254 99.13 -5.02 -13.05
N GLU A 255 99.30 -4.05 -13.94
CA GLU A 255 98.30 -3.07 -14.34
C GLU A 255 97.51 -3.63 -15.54
N CYS A 256 96.17 -3.68 -15.46
CA CYS A 256 95.30 -3.94 -16.61
C CYS A 256 93.96 -3.19 -16.51
N THR A 257 93.89 -2.11 -17.27
CA THR A 257 92.80 -1.70 -18.18
C THR A 257 91.32 -1.73 -17.73
N LYS A 258 90.76 -0.52 -17.65
CA LYS A 258 89.40 -0.09 -18.05
C LYS A 258 88.23 -1.00 -17.65
N LYS A 259 87.57 -0.62 -16.55
CA LYS A 259 86.20 -1.03 -16.19
C LYS A 259 85.24 -0.81 -17.38
N LYS A 260 84.84 -1.89 -18.05
CA LYS A 260 83.55 -1.93 -18.76
C LYS A 260 82.53 -2.49 -17.76
N GLU A 261 81.46 -1.73 -17.54
CA GLU A 261 80.28 -2.20 -16.81
C GLU A 261 79.84 -3.56 -17.34
N LEU A 262 79.97 -4.59 -16.50
CA LEU A 262 79.33 -5.87 -16.72
C LEU A 262 77.85 -5.70 -16.33
N GLU A 263 77.06 -5.20 -17.27
CA GLU A 263 75.62 -5.12 -17.15
C GLU A 263 75.06 -6.56 -17.19
N GLY A 264 74.55 -7.05 -16.05
CA GLY A 264 74.02 -8.41 -15.93
C GLY A 264 72.78 -8.63 -16.83
N PRO A 265 72.41 -9.90 -17.14
CA PRO A 265 71.32 -10.22 -18.05
C PRO A 265 69.99 -9.50 -17.71
N THR A 266 69.70 -9.34 -16.42
CA THR A 266 68.51 -8.68 -15.88
C THR A 266 68.52 -7.16 -16.04
N GLN A 267 69.71 -6.55 -16.05
CA GLN A 267 69.86 -5.10 -16.18
C GLN A 267 69.75 -4.68 -17.66
N LYS A 268 70.30 -5.51 -18.56
CA LYS A 268 70.14 -5.37 -20.02
C LYS A 268 68.67 -5.45 -20.46
N SER A 269 67.88 -6.38 -19.91
CA SER A 269 66.45 -6.49 -20.23
C SER A 269 65.62 -5.28 -19.80
N LEU A 270 65.96 -4.65 -18.67
CA LEU A 270 65.30 -3.42 -18.20
C LEU A 270 65.61 -2.23 -19.11
N ARG A 271 66.84 -2.14 -19.63
CA ARG A 271 67.26 -1.09 -20.56
C ARG A 271 66.55 -1.22 -21.92
N GLU A 272 66.47 -2.44 -22.45
CA GLU A 272 65.76 -2.73 -23.71
C GLU A 272 64.25 -2.46 -23.60
N ALA A 273 63.62 -2.77 -22.46
CA ALA A 273 62.21 -2.46 -22.22
C ALA A 273 61.94 -0.93 -22.16
N ARG A 274 62.87 -0.14 -21.61
CA ARG A 274 62.77 1.32 -21.58
C ARG A 274 62.91 1.95 -22.98
N GLN A 275 63.79 1.40 -23.83
CA GLN A 275 63.95 1.87 -25.21
C GLN A 275 62.74 1.52 -26.09
N LYS A 276 62.14 0.34 -25.92
CA LYS A 276 60.89 -0.05 -26.62
C LYS A 276 59.72 0.87 -26.25
N LYS A 277 59.63 1.31 -24.98
CA LYS A 277 58.63 2.31 -24.55
C LYS A 277 58.81 3.68 -25.18
N PHE A 278 60.04 4.06 -25.51
CA PHE A 278 60.34 5.37 -26.12
C PHE A 278 60.03 5.40 -27.63
N LEU A 279 60.23 4.27 -28.34
CA LEU A 279 59.93 4.17 -29.78
C LEU A 279 58.40 4.14 -30.06
N VAL A 280 57.61 3.51 -29.17
CA VAL A 280 56.14 3.44 -29.31
C VAL A 280 55.46 4.81 -29.14
N VAL A 281 56.09 5.74 -28.41
CA VAL A 281 55.56 7.09 -28.19
C VAL A 281 55.87 8.03 -29.38
N ALA A 282 56.87 7.73 -30.20
CA ALA A 282 57.28 8.58 -31.32
C ALA A 282 56.58 8.26 -32.67
N SER A 283 55.87 7.14 -32.78
CA SER A 283 55.24 6.70 -34.04
C SER A 283 53.71 6.83 -34.08
N SER A 284 53.12 7.62 -33.18
CA SER A 284 51.66 7.80 -33.08
C SER A 284 51.29 9.30 -33.08
N SER A 285 51.65 10.00 -34.15
CA SER A 285 51.06 11.28 -34.54
C SER A 285 50.87 11.32 -36.06
N GLY A 286 49.62 11.28 -36.54
CA GLY A 286 49.30 11.43 -37.97
C GLY A 286 48.04 10.66 -38.42
N ASP A 287 46.88 11.23 -38.08
CA ASP A 287 45.56 11.31 -38.73
C ASP A 287 44.92 10.22 -39.65
N ALA A 288 43.60 10.12 -39.40
CA ALA A 288 42.43 9.91 -40.27
C ALA A 288 41.82 8.51 -40.49
N ASP A 289 40.58 8.41 -39.97
CA ASP A 289 39.38 7.66 -40.38
C ASP A 289 39.38 6.13 -40.54
N GLU A 290 38.70 5.45 -39.62
CA GLU A 290 37.37 4.83 -39.84
C GLU A 290 36.86 4.22 -38.52
N GLU A 291 35.58 4.41 -38.27
CA GLU A 291 34.96 4.52 -36.94
C GLU A 291 34.39 3.17 -36.47
N ALA A 292 35.11 2.50 -35.57
CA ALA A 292 34.57 1.45 -34.72
C ALA A 292 35.19 1.54 -33.32
N GLU A 293 34.31 1.70 -32.33
CA GLU A 293 34.52 1.42 -30.91
C GLU A 293 35.53 2.29 -30.12
N LYS A 294 35.01 3.30 -29.42
CA LYS A 294 35.58 3.82 -28.16
C LYS A 294 34.49 3.81 -27.09
N LYS A 295 34.56 2.86 -26.16
CA LYS A 295 35.31 2.94 -24.90
C LYS A 295 34.88 4.12 -24.03
N LEU A 296 34.24 3.75 -22.92
CA LEU A 296 34.73 3.98 -21.57
C LEU A 296 35.90 4.98 -21.45
N SER A 297 35.67 5.90 -20.52
CA SER A 297 36.61 6.74 -19.79
C SER A 297 36.91 8.12 -20.39
N LYS A 298 36.23 9.13 -19.84
CA LYS A 298 36.92 10.34 -19.40
C LYS A 298 36.25 10.92 -18.15
N ARG A 299 37.10 11.08 -17.13
CA ARG A 299 37.08 12.08 -16.04
C ARG A 299 36.29 11.75 -14.77
N GLU A 300 37.09 11.38 -13.77
CA GLU A 300 37.11 11.77 -12.36
C GLU A 300 35.95 12.58 -11.77
N LEU A 301 35.62 12.20 -10.52
CA LEU A 301 34.98 12.96 -9.45
C LEU A 301 33.52 13.36 -9.65
N LYS A 302 32.61 12.44 -9.30
CA LYS A 302 31.33 12.78 -8.67
C LYS A 302 30.95 11.73 -7.63
N ASP A 303 30.80 12.20 -6.40
CA ASP A 303 30.16 11.52 -5.29
C ASP A 303 28.74 11.08 -5.64
N SER A 304 28.32 9.98 -5.01
CA SER A 304 26.94 9.67 -4.58
C SER A 304 25.81 10.49 -5.23
N GLU A 305 25.20 9.95 -6.29
CA GLU A 305 23.82 10.27 -6.64
C GLU A 305 23.00 8.96 -6.65
N PHE A 306 21.94 8.96 -5.84
CA PHE A 306 20.93 7.90 -5.74
C PHE A 306 20.20 7.70 -7.09
N PRO A 307 19.60 6.53 -7.34
CA PRO A 307 18.77 6.35 -8.52
C PRO A 307 17.61 7.36 -8.48
N VAL A 308 17.46 8.14 -9.55
CA VAL A 308 16.31 9.01 -9.78
C VAL A 308 15.16 8.13 -10.23
N ASP A 309 14.08 8.16 -9.46
CA ASP A 309 12.81 7.51 -9.76
C ASP A 309 12.27 7.97 -11.11
N ALA A 310 11.94 7.02 -11.97
CA ALA A 310 11.11 7.27 -13.13
C ALA A 310 9.63 7.29 -12.70
N GLU A 311 9.25 8.34 -11.97
CA GLU A 311 7.84 8.68 -11.76
C GLU A 311 7.44 9.76 -12.75
N GLY A 312 6.60 9.36 -13.71
CA GLY A 312 5.82 10.28 -14.51
C GLY A 312 4.93 11.09 -13.59
N THR A 313 5.14 12.40 -13.57
CA THR A 313 4.19 13.39 -13.05
C THR A 313 2.88 13.30 -13.83
N LEU A 314 1.92 12.53 -13.29
CA LEU A 314 0.52 12.88 -13.38
C LEU A 314 0.23 13.79 -12.19
N SER A 315 0.25 15.09 -12.45
CA SER A 315 -0.24 16.12 -11.54
C SER A 315 -1.70 15.85 -11.21
N PHE A 316 -1.95 15.26 -10.05
CA PHE A 316 -3.23 15.40 -9.38
C PHE A 316 -3.06 16.50 -8.34
N GLU A 317 -3.63 17.66 -8.64
CA GLU A 317 -3.71 18.80 -7.74
C GLU A 317 -4.33 18.35 -6.41
N HIS A 318 -3.58 18.43 -5.32
CA HIS A 318 -4.16 18.44 -4.00
C HIS A 318 -4.86 19.78 -3.79
N ALA A 319 -6.12 19.86 -4.18
CA ALA A 319 -7.04 20.78 -3.55
C ALA A 319 -7.12 20.40 -2.06
N LYS A 320 -6.43 21.17 -1.22
CA LYS A 320 -6.76 21.27 0.21
C LYS A 320 -8.09 22.00 0.32
N GLU A 321 -9.17 21.28 0.02
CA GLU A 321 -10.48 21.65 0.51
C GLU A 321 -10.58 21.04 1.92
N HIS A 322 -10.45 21.89 2.93
CA HIS A 322 -10.89 21.56 4.29
C HIS A 322 -12.40 21.36 4.26
N THR A 323 -12.85 20.19 3.83
CA THR A 323 -14.19 19.73 4.19
C THR A 323 -14.07 19.22 5.61
N GLN A 324 -14.31 20.15 6.54
CA GLN A 324 -14.76 19.84 7.90
C GLN A 324 -15.69 18.63 7.82
N PRO A 325 -15.53 17.58 8.65
CA PRO A 325 -16.53 16.53 8.69
C PRO A 325 -17.83 17.26 9.05
N GLN A 326 -18.78 17.32 8.10
CA GLN A 326 -20.14 17.64 8.46
C GLN A 326 -20.49 16.60 9.50
N LYS A 327 -20.54 17.05 10.76
CA LYS A 327 -21.10 16.31 11.87
C LYS A 327 -22.26 15.52 11.31
N SER A 328 -22.23 14.19 11.47
CA SER A 328 -23.43 13.39 11.30
C SER A 328 -24.48 14.07 12.16
N GLY A 329 -25.33 14.85 11.50
CA GLY A 329 -26.44 15.52 12.13
C GLY A 329 -27.33 14.39 12.60
N GLN A 330 -27.15 13.99 13.85
CA GLN A 330 -28.22 13.42 14.63
C GLN A 330 -29.29 14.50 14.63
N TYR A 331 -30.23 14.42 13.69
CA TYR A 331 -31.43 15.22 13.73
C TYR A 331 -32.23 14.71 14.93
N GLN A 332 -31.96 15.30 16.09
CA GLN A 332 -32.63 15.01 17.35
C GLN A 332 -34.04 15.59 17.27
N LEU A 333 -35.06 14.76 17.44
CA LEU A 333 -36.46 15.20 17.31
C LEU A 333 -36.81 16.22 18.41
N SER A 334 -36.19 16.07 19.58
CA SER A 334 -36.23 17.03 20.69
C SER A 334 -35.84 18.47 20.29
N SER A 335 -34.89 18.63 19.35
CA SER A 335 -34.38 19.93 18.90
C SER A 335 -35.29 20.63 17.90
N ILE A 336 -36.02 19.86 17.09
CA ILE A 336 -36.91 20.37 16.02
C ILE A 336 -38.23 20.89 16.62
N LEU A 337 -38.76 20.22 17.64
CA LEU A 337 -40.02 20.63 18.30
C LEU A 337 -39.86 21.91 19.14
N LYS A 338 -38.71 22.11 19.79
CA LYS A 338 -38.44 23.32 20.60
C LYS A 338 -38.41 24.62 19.79
N VAL A 339 -38.17 24.56 18.48
CA VAL A 339 -38.14 25.74 17.59
C VAL A 339 -39.56 26.26 17.28
N HIS A 340 -40.60 25.44 17.47
CA HIS A 340 -41.99 25.83 17.20
C HIS A 340 -42.75 26.41 18.40
N ASP A 341 -42.19 26.38 19.62
CA ASP A 341 -42.79 26.94 20.85
C ASP A 341 -42.36 28.40 21.16
N LEU A 342 -41.64 29.05 20.24
CA LEU A 342 -41.28 30.46 20.32
C LEU A 342 -41.83 31.22 19.09
N ALA A 343 -43.15 31.40 19.06
CA ALA A 343 -43.84 32.39 18.23
C ALA A 343 -45.09 32.91 18.96
#